data_AF-A0A537NMD8-F1
#
_entry.id   AF-A0A537NMD8-F1
#
_cell.length_a   1.000
_cell.length_b   1.000
_cell.length_c   1.000
_cell.angle_alpha   90.00
_cell.angle_beta   90.00
_cell.angle_gamma   90.00
#
_symmetry.space_group_name_H-M   'P 1'
#
loop_
_entity.id
_entity.type
_entity.pdbx_description
1 polymer ?
#
loop_
_entity_poly.entity_id
_entity_poly.type
_entity_poly.pdbx_seq_one_letter_code
_entity_poly.pdbx_strand_id
1 'polypeptide(L)'
;MPEAEGGALPAPDIGRPWLSGDWAKWLTAAVLLFVVAGGYWAFSQNHRAKLEQARALAETKRQMSEGEAKAGARQRAAERAEPVPKRTEPGVQAAAVPTEPPRPLANAPSAAGAAPDGLYAGPICYGPAARDPPRCFRAQATISRGRIAGQWPGRDPGVTMFMAGEVSASGEAKIRMHAEKPDGTRTVAVDLAGTLKDGRLDATGSFRNGRTATLNWRKSATGSR
;
A
#
# COMPACT_ATOMS: atom_id res chain seq x y z
N MET A 1 47.88 -41.63 71.27
CA MET A 1 47.36 -40.49 72.06
C MET A 1 48.28 -39.30 71.82
N PRO A 2 47.82 -38.20 71.20
CA PRO A 2 46.67 -38.08 70.28
C PRO A 2 46.91 -38.94 68.98
N GLU A 3 46.64 -38.59 67.72
CA GLU A 3 46.08 -37.40 67.08
C GLU A 3 45.31 -37.82 65.80
N ALA A 4 44.51 -36.93 65.21
CA ALA A 4 43.96 -37.15 63.86
C ALA A 4 43.84 -35.86 63.05
N GLU A 5 44.66 -35.71 62.01
CA GLU A 5 44.47 -34.67 60.99
C GLU A 5 43.77 -35.26 59.75
N GLY A 6 42.53 -34.81 59.51
CA GLY A 6 41.74 -35.22 58.36
C GLY A 6 42.25 -34.55 57.08
N GLY A 7 42.56 -35.35 56.06
CA GLY A 7 42.98 -34.84 54.74
C GLY A 7 41.88 -34.01 54.08
N ALA A 8 42.01 -32.68 54.15
CA ALA A 8 41.11 -31.76 53.51
C ALA A 8 41.21 -31.89 51.98
N LEU A 9 40.11 -32.26 51.32
CA LEU A 9 40.01 -32.24 49.87
C LEU A 9 40.15 -30.78 49.38
N PRO A 10 40.88 -30.53 48.27
CA PRO A 10 40.88 -29.20 47.66
C PRO A 10 39.46 -28.88 47.18
N ALA A 11 38.86 -27.82 47.74
CA ALA A 11 37.57 -27.34 47.27
C ALA A 11 37.69 -26.87 45.81
N PRO A 12 36.70 -27.15 44.94
CA PRO A 12 36.67 -26.53 43.61
C PRO A 12 36.55 -25.02 43.76
N ASP A 13 37.40 -24.27 43.08
CA ASP A 13 37.35 -22.81 43.09
C ASP A 13 36.08 -22.36 42.34
N ILE A 14 35.03 -22.03 43.10
CA ILE A 14 33.77 -21.51 42.56
C ILE A 14 34.01 -20.06 42.14
N GLY A 15 34.60 -19.92 40.94
CA GLY A 15 34.94 -18.65 40.33
C GLY A 15 33.75 -17.69 40.38
N ARG A 16 33.98 -16.55 41.04
CA ARG A 16 32.94 -15.53 41.27
C ARG A 16 32.30 -15.11 39.95
N PRO A 17 30.96 -15.02 39.86
CA PRO A 17 30.30 -14.58 38.63
C PRO A 17 30.81 -13.19 38.22
N TRP A 18 31.12 -13.05 36.93
CA TRP A 18 31.95 -11.98 36.37
C TRP A 18 31.20 -10.63 36.26
N LEU A 19 30.91 -10.04 37.42
CA LEU A 19 30.06 -8.86 37.61
C LEU A 19 30.77 -7.53 37.31
N SER A 20 31.26 -7.35 36.07
CA SER A 20 31.79 -6.07 35.59
C SER A 20 31.65 -5.90 34.08
N GLY A 21 31.03 -4.81 33.62
CA GLY A 21 31.07 -4.36 32.23
C GLY A 21 29.73 -4.39 31.47
N ASP A 22 29.28 -5.55 31.01
CA ASP A 22 28.39 -5.61 29.83
C ASP A 22 26.87 -5.67 30.10
N TRP A 23 26.41 -6.01 31.31
CA TRP A 23 24.97 -6.18 31.57
C TRP A 23 24.13 -4.93 31.24
N ALA A 24 24.66 -3.73 31.48
CA ALA A 24 24.03 -2.45 31.14
C ALA A 24 23.90 -2.21 29.62
N LYS A 25 24.82 -2.77 28.81
CA LYS A 25 24.73 -2.72 27.34
C LYS A 25 23.61 -3.64 26.84
N TRP A 26 23.46 -4.82 27.44
CA TRP A 26 22.38 -5.74 27.12
C TRP A 26 21.01 -5.19 27.53
N LEU A 27 20.89 -4.51 28.67
CA LEU A 27 19.64 -3.84 29.05
C LEU A 27 19.27 -2.68 28.11
N THR A 28 20.23 -1.82 27.74
CA THR A 28 19.96 -0.72 26.80
C THR A 28 19.58 -1.24 25.40
N ALA A 29 20.21 -2.32 24.93
CA ALA A 29 19.82 -3.02 23.70
C ALA A 29 18.41 -3.63 23.78
N ALA A 30 18.05 -4.25 24.91
CA ALA A 30 16.72 -4.83 25.13
C ALA A 30 15.61 -3.75 25.18
N VAL A 31 15.85 -2.62 25.85
CA VAL A 31 14.92 -1.48 25.89
C VAL A 31 14.73 -0.88 24.49
N LEU A 32 15.81 -0.69 23.73
CA LEU A 32 15.72 -0.24 22.33
C LEU A 32 14.90 -1.19 21.46
N LEU A 33 15.10 -2.51 21.59
CA LEU A 33 14.30 -3.51 20.89
C LEU A 33 12.81 -3.43 21.26
N PHE A 34 12.47 -3.26 22.54
CA PHE A 34 11.08 -3.10 22.98
C PHE A 34 10.44 -1.81 22.47
N VAL A 35 11.16 -0.68 22.48
CA VAL A 35 10.67 0.60 21.95
C VAL A 35 10.45 0.52 20.44
N VAL A 36 11.37 -0.10 19.69
CA VAL A 36 11.22 -0.27 18.23
C VAL A 36 10.08 -1.25 17.90
N ALA A 37 10.00 -2.41 18.56
CA ALA A 37 8.97 -3.41 18.28
C ALA A 37 7.56 -2.94 18.70
N GLY A 38 7.43 -2.38 19.90
CA GLY A 38 6.18 -1.84 20.42
C GLY A 38 5.73 -0.59 19.67
N GLY A 39 6.65 0.32 19.37
CA GLY A 39 6.40 1.51 18.56
C GLY A 39 5.96 1.17 17.13
N TYR A 40 6.61 0.18 16.50
CA TYR A 40 6.20 -0.32 15.19
C TYR A 40 4.79 -0.94 15.21
N TRP A 41 4.45 -1.71 16.25
CA TRP A 41 3.10 -2.27 16.41
C TRP A 41 2.03 -1.18 16.60
N ALA A 42 2.28 -0.21 17.49
CA ALA A 42 1.36 0.91 17.73
C ALA A 42 1.19 1.80 16.49
N PHE A 43 2.28 2.07 15.76
CA PHE A 43 2.25 2.78 14.49
C PHE A 43 1.46 2.01 13.43
N SER A 44 1.69 0.69 13.31
CA SER A 44 0.95 -0.17 12.37
C SER A 44 -0.55 -0.17 12.65
N GLN A 45 -0.96 -0.26 13.92
CA GLN A 45 -2.37 -0.19 14.33
C GLN A 45 -3.00 1.16 13.97
N ASN A 46 -2.35 2.28 14.34
CA ASN A 46 -2.81 3.63 14.00
C ASN A 46 -2.93 3.83 12.48
N HIS A 47 -2.00 3.26 11.70
CA HIS A 47 -2.02 3.37 10.25
C HIS A 47 -3.16 2.57 9.59
N ARG A 48 -3.57 1.44 10.19
CA ARG A 48 -4.79 0.70 9.79
C ARG A 48 -6.05 1.48 10.15
N ALA A 49 -6.16 1.97 11.38
CA ALA A 49 -7.29 2.76 11.85
C ALA A 49 -7.54 4.00 10.96
N LYS A 50 -6.48 4.69 10.52
CA LYS A 50 -6.60 5.81 9.56
C LYS A 50 -7.12 5.39 8.18
N LEU A 51 -6.74 4.21 7.69
CA LEU A 51 -7.24 3.67 6.42
C LEU A 51 -8.72 3.23 6.53
N GLU A 52 -9.12 2.71 7.68
CA GLU A 52 -10.51 2.34 7.98
C GLU A 52 -11.40 3.57 8.15
N GLN A 53 -10.94 4.61 8.86
CA GLN A 53 -11.61 5.91 8.91
C GLN A 53 -11.76 6.54 7.53
N ALA A 54 -10.73 6.48 6.67
CA ALA A 54 -10.81 6.99 5.30
C ALA A 54 -11.83 6.21 4.44
N ARG A 55 -11.95 4.89 4.63
CA ARG A 55 -12.99 4.06 3.99
C ARG A 55 -14.38 4.42 4.50
N ALA A 56 -14.59 4.49 5.81
CA ALA A 56 -15.86 4.85 6.42
C ALA A 56 -16.32 6.26 5.98
N LEU A 57 -15.42 7.24 5.92
CA LEU A 57 -15.72 8.58 5.41
C LEU A 57 -16.15 8.56 3.94
N ALA A 58 -15.47 7.78 3.10
CA ALA A 58 -15.81 7.64 1.68
C ALA A 58 -17.16 6.91 1.47
N GLU A 59 -17.46 5.91 2.29
CA GLU A 59 -18.71 5.15 2.25
C GLU A 59 -19.90 5.99 2.77
N THR A 60 -19.76 6.69 3.89
CA THR A 60 -20.76 7.64 4.37
C THR A 60 -21.03 8.75 3.35
N LYS A 61 -19.98 9.32 2.73
CA LYS A 61 -20.13 10.31 1.65
C LYS A 61 -20.89 9.74 0.45
N ARG A 62 -20.64 8.48 0.09
CA ARG A 62 -21.39 7.78 -0.96
C ARG A 62 -22.86 7.62 -0.58
N GLN A 63 -23.16 7.12 0.62
CA GLN A 63 -24.53 6.93 1.10
C GLN A 63 -25.31 8.25 1.16
N MET A 64 -24.69 9.36 1.58
CA MET A 64 -25.27 10.70 1.49
C MET A 64 -25.65 11.05 0.05
N SER A 65 -24.71 10.95 -0.90
CA SER A 65 -24.99 11.28 -2.31
C SER A 65 -26.06 10.39 -2.97
N GLU A 66 -26.13 9.10 -2.60
CA GLU A 66 -27.21 8.21 -3.04
C GLU A 66 -28.56 8.55 -2.39
N GLY A 67 -28.56 9.11 -1.18
CA GLY A 67 -29.73 9.62 -0.48
C GLY A 67 -30.26 10.92 -1.10
N GLU A 68 -29.38 11.88 -1.35
CA GLU A 68 -29.71 13.16 -2.03
C GLU A 68 -30.26 12.92 -3.44
N ALA A 69 -29.66 12.00 -4.20
CA ALA A 69 -30.18 11.59 -5.51
C ALA A 69 -31.60 11.00 -5.44
N LYS A 70 -31.89 10.16 -4.43
CA LYS A 70 -33.23 9.59 -4.20
C LYS A 70 -34.24 10.64 -3.73
N ALA A 71 -33.82 11.61 -2.92
CA ALA A 71 -34.66 12.72 -2.49
C ALA A 71 -35.04 13.63 -3.67
N GLY A 72 -34.06 14.09 -4.46
CA GLY A 72 -34.31 14.91 -5.65
C GLY A 72 -35.14 14.18 -6.72
N ALA A 73 -34.97 12.86 -6.87
CA ALA A 73 -35.82 12.05 -7.75
C ALA A 73 -37.28 11.99 -7.26
N ARG A 74 -37.53 11.85 -5.95
CA ARG A 74 -38.89 11.90 -5.38
C ARG A 74 -39.52 13.30 -5.52
N GLN A 75 -38.75 14.35 -5.32
CA GLN A 75 -39.23 15.73 -5.41
C GLN A 75 -39.69 16.06 -6.85
N ARG A 76 -38.87 15.72 -7.85
CA ARG A 76 -39.24 15.81 -9.28
C ARG A 76 -40.43 14.92 -9.68
N ALA A 77 -40.62 13.77 -9.02
CA ALA A 77 -41.78 12.90 -9.25
C ALA A 77 -43.07 13.48 -8.67
N ALA A 78 -43.00 14.16 -7.52
CA ALA A 78 -44.15 14.83 -6.90
C ALA A 78 -44.55 16.10 -7.69
N GLU A 79 -43.59 16.93 -8.09
CA GLU A 79 -43.81 18.12 -8.92
C GLU A 79 -44.45 17.78 -10.28
N ARG A 80 -44.10 16.62 -10.86
CA ARG A 80 -44.72 16.10 -12.08
C ARG A 80 -46.10 15.45 -11.87
N ALA A 81 -46.55 15.31 -10.63
CA ALA A 81 -47.84 14.70 -10.28
C ALA A 81 -48.92 15.74 -9.89
N GLU A 82 -48.59 17.04 -9.87
CA GLU A 82 -49.57 18.08 -9.57
C GLU A 82 -50.56 18.27 -10.74
N PRO A 83 -51.88 18.11 -10.53
CA PRO A 83 -52.85 18.13 -11.62
C PRO A 83 -53.22 19.55 -12.02
N VAL A 84 -52.65 20.04 -13.13
CA VAL A 84 -52.98 21.35 -13.72
C VAL A 84 -54.49 21.47 -13.97
N PRO A 85 -55.22 22.39 -13.32
CA PRO A 85 -56.63 22.60 -13.57
C PRO A 85 -56.82 23.29 -14.93
N LYS A 86 -57.63 22.70 -15.81
CA LYS A 86 -57.93 23.25 -17.14
C LYS A 86 -58.51 24.66 -17.05
N ARG A 87 -57.86 25.66 -17.67
CA ARG A 87 -58.55 26.87 -18.13
C ARG A 87 -58.01 27.39 -19.46
N THR A 88 -58.93 27.44 -20.40
CA THR A 88 -59.01 28.01 -21.75
C THR A 88 -57.91 28.99 -22.23
N GLU A 89 -57.40 28.70 -23.43
CA GLU A 89 -56.70 29.59 -24.38
C GLU A 89 -57.56 30.78 -24.88
N PRO A 90 -57.09 31.71 -25.76
CA PRO A 90 -55.78 31.79 -26.45
C PRO A 90 -55.04 33.14 -26.29
N GLY A 91 -53.76 33.22 -26.72
CA GLY A 91 -53.13 34.53 -26.97
C GLY A 91 -51.60 34.58 -27.17
N VAL A 92 -51.18 34.82 -28.43
CA VAL A 92 -49.93 35.49 -28.87
C VAL A 92 -48.55 34.87 -28.54
N GLN A 93 -47.95 34.33 -29.60
CA GLN A 93 -46.52 34.21 -29.95
C GLN A 93 -45.44 34.83 -29.03
N ALA A 94 -44.44 34.01 -28.68
CA ALA A 94 -43.03 34.39 -28.55
C ALA A 94 -42.14 33.18 -28.93
N ALA A 95 -40.91 33.39 -29.39
CA ALA A 95 -40.02 32.33 -29.90
C ALA A 95 -38.74 32.19 -29.07
N ALA A 96 -38.19 30.96 -28.96
CA ALA A 96 -36.78 30.62 -29.23
C ALA A 96 -36.39 29.20 -28.72
N VAL A 97 -35.28 28.68 -29.28
CA VAL A 97 -34.43 27.54 -28.83
C VAL A 97 -35.09 26.14 -28.74
N PRO A 98 -34.67 25.18 -29.60
CA PRO A 98 -34.84 23.76 -29.32
C PRO A 98 -33.83 23.29 -28.27
N THR A 99 -34.30 22.94 -27.06
CA THR A 99 -33.45 22.33 -26.03
C THR A 99 -33.16 20.87 -26.39
N GLU A 100 -31.91 20.55 -26.74
CA GLU A 100 -31.45 19.17 -26.95
C GLU A 100 -31.70 18.35 -25.67
N PRO A 101 -32.23 17.11 -25.74
CA PRO A 101 -32.39 16.27 -24.57
C PRO A 101 -31.05 16.06 -23.86
N PRO A 102 -30.97 16.14 -22.52
CA PRO A 102 -29.73 15.89 -21.81
C PRO A 102 -29.30 14.44 -22.04
N ARG A 103 -28.29 14.26 -22.90
CA ARG A 103 -27.67 12.94 -23.11
C ARG A 103 -27.26 12.39 -21.74
N PRO A 104 -27.59 11.13 -21.41
CA PRO A 104 -27.02 10.50 -20.23
C PRO A 104 -25.51 10.63 -20.31
N LEU A 105 -24.89 11.24 -19.29
CA LEU A 105 -23.44 11.20 -19.14
C LEU A 105 -23.04 9.72 -19.17
N ALA A 106 -22.32 9.33 -20.21
CA ALA A 106 -21.95 7.93 -20.39
C ALA A 106 -21.20 7.48 -19.14
N ASN A 107 -21.72 6.45 -18.47
CA ASN A 107 -20.96 5.74 -17.45
C ASN A 107 -19.62 5.35 -18.10
N ALA A 108 -18.53 5.96 -17.65
CA ALA A 108 -17.20 5.71 -18.20
C ALA A 108 -17.00 4.18 -18.21
N PRO A 109 -16.70 3.57 -19.36
CA PRO A 109 -16.82 2.13 -19.53
C PRO A 109 -15.94 1.43 -18.49
N SER A 110 -16.60 0.78 -17.52
CA SER A 110 -15.92 0.06 -16.45
C SER A 110 -15.09 -1.04 -17.09
N ALA A 111 -13.77 -0.88 -17.08
CA ALA A 111 -12.92 -1.49 -18.09
C ALA A 111 -12.93 -3.03 -18.02
N ALA A 112 -13.70 -3.66 -18.89
CA ALA A 112 -13.57 -5.08 -19.19
C ALA A 112 -12.19 -5.29 -19.84
N GLY A 113 -11.26 -5.87 -19.07
CA GLY A 113 -9.82 -5.87 -19.37
C GLY A 113 -8.96 -5.24 -18.26
N ALA A 114 -9.54 -4.64 -17.22
CA ALA A 114 -8.80 -4.18 -16.07
C ALA A 114 -7.96 -5.30 -15.42
N ALA A 115 -6.70 -4.99 -15.15
CA ALA A 115 -5.73 -5.87 -14.49
C ALA A 115 -6.33 -6.55 -13.23
N PRO A 116 -6.25 -7.89 -13.09
CA PRO A 116 -6.99 -8.60 -12.04
C PRO A 116 -6.51 -8.27 -10.61
N ASP A 117 -7.26 -7.37 -9.95
CA ASP A 117 -7.08 -6.85 -8.58
C ASP A 117 -6.63 -7.89 -7.54
N GLY A 118 -5.69 -7.52 -6.67
CA GLY A 118 -5.20 -8.36 -5.57
C GLY A 118 -3.75 -8.06 -5.17
N LEU A 119 -3.22 -8.87 -4.24
CA LEU A 119 -1.82 -8.81 -3.83
C LEU A 119 -0.92 -9.57 -4.83
N TYR A 120 0.16 -8.94 -5.26
CA TYR A 120 1.20 -9.53 -6.10
C TYR A 120 2.52 -9.51 -5.35
N ALA A 121 3.24 -10.63 -5.37
CA ALA A 121 4.51 -10.78 -4.66
C ALA A 121 5.52 -11.63 -5.44
N GLY A 122 6.81 -11.40 -5.20
CA GLY A 122 7.88 -12.15 -5.85
C GLY A 122 9.28 -11.60 -5.57
N PRO A 123 10.31 -12.16 -6.24
CA PRO A 123 11.62 -11.53 -6.30
C PRO A 123 11.58 -10.20 -7.08
N ILE A 124 12.31 -9.21 -6.58
CA ILE A 124 12.85 -8.12 -7.38
C ILE A 124 14.38 -8.20 -7.33
N CYS A 125 15.03 -8.23 -8.48
CA CYS A 125 16.46 -8.44 -8.62
C CYS A 125 17.12 -7.21 -9.23
N TYR A 126 18.23 -6.78 -8.64
CA TYR A 126 19.06 -5.69 -9.15
C TYR A 126 20.37 -6.28 -9.68
N GLY A 127 20.79 -5.80 -10.86
CA GLY A 127 22.05 -6.22 -11.49
C GLY A 127 23.29 -5.76 -10.74
N PRO A 128 24.50 -6.04 -11.26
CA PRO A 128 25.75 -5.50 -10.72
C PRO A 128 25.80 -3.97 -10.83
N ALA A 129 26.51 -3.33 -9.90
CA ALA A 129 26.92 -1.93 -9.98
C ALA A 129 28.27 -1.73 -9.27
N ALA A 130 28.96 -0.62 -9.54
CA ALA A 130 30.37 -0.40 -9.16
C ALA A 130 30.70 -0.53 -7.65
N ARG A 131 29.71 -0.51 -6.75
CA ARG A 131 29.88 -0.76 -5.30
C ARG A 131 28.88 -1.77 -4.72
N ASP A 132 28.06 -2.41 -5.58
CA ASP A 132 27.03 -3.35 -5.15
C ASP A 132 27.01 -4.62 -6.03
N PRO A 133 27.15 -5.82 -5.45
CA PRO A 133 26.92 -7.06 -6.17
C PRO A 133 25.43 -7.20 -6.58
N PRO A 134 25.12 -8.03 -7.59
CA PRO A 134 23.74 -8.35 -7.94
C PRO A 134 23.04 -9.04 -6.75
N ARG A 135 21.80 -8.66 -6.47
CA ARG A 135 21.01 -9.18 -5.34
C ARG A 135 19.51 -9.21 -5.66
N CYS A 136 18.81 -10.18 -5.10
CA CYS A 136 17.36 -10.27 -5.17
C CYS A 136 16.73 -10.11 -3.78
N PHE A 137 15.60 -9.41 -3.73
CA PHE A 137 14.82 -9.12 -2.53
C PHE A 137 13.40 -9.65 -2.72
N ARG A 138 12.70 -10.03 -1.64
CA ARG A 138 11.26 -10.29 -1.70
C ARG A 138 10.50 -8.99 -1.46
N ALA A 139 9.56 -8.70 -2.34
CA ALA A 139 8.71 -7.51 -2.28
C ALA A 139 7.30 -7.85 -2.77
N GLN A 140 6.35 -6.94 -2.48
CA GLN A 140 4.94 -7.08 -2.85
C GLN A 140 4.29 -5.72 -3.12
N ALA A 141 3.26 -5.73 -3.96
CA ALA A 141 2.36 -4.59 -4.18
C ALA A 141 0.92 -5.08 -4.34
N THR A 142 -0.03 -4.23 -3.99
CA THR A 142 -1.43 -4.42 -4.36
C THR A 142 -1.66 -3.80 -5.73
N ILE A 143 -2.34 -4.54 -6.62
CA ILE A 143 -2.97 -3.96 -7.80
C ILE A 143 -4.45 -3.75 -7.48
N SER A 144 -4.95 -2.53 -7.70
CA SER A 144 -6.40 -2.29 -7.72
C SER A 144 -6.84 -1.30 -8.79
N ARG A 145 -7.84 -1.69 -9.59
CA ARG A 145 -8.38 -0.93 -10.73
C ARG A 145 -7.28 -0.43 -11.67
N GLY A 146 -6.35 -1.32 -12.00
CA GLY A 146 -5.19 -1.01 -12.85
C GLY A 146 -4.11 -0.12 -12.20
N ARG A 147 -4.21 0.25 -10.92
CA ARG A 147 -3.15 0.99 -10.19
C ARG A 147 -2.32 0.04 -9.34
N ILE A 148 -1.00 0.16 -9.42
CA ILE A 148 -0.03 -0.61 -8.63
C ILE A 148 0.45 0.26 -7.47
N ALA A 149 0.41 -0.26 -6.24
CA ALA A 149 0.95 0.41 -5.06
C ALA A 149 1.59 -0.59 -4.07
N GLY A 150 2.81 -0.33 -3.64
CA GLY A 150 3.51 -1.15 -2.64
C GLY A 150 4.58 -0.38 -1.89
N GLN A 151 4.90 -0.82 -0.68
CA GLN A 151 6.07 -0.34 0.07
C GLN A 151 6.72 -1.49 0.83
N TRP A 152 8.02 -1.42 1.06
CA TRP A 152 8.77 -2.37 1.89
C TRP A 152 10.02 -1.70 2.47
N PRO A 153 10.61 -2.22 3.56
CA PRO A 153 11.88 -1.71 4.08
C PRO A 153 12.99 -1.75 3.02
N GLY A 154 13.80 -0.70 2.97
CA GLY A 154 15.02 -0.67 2.17
C GLY A 154 16.11 -1.58 2.73
N ARG A 155 17.25 -1.63 2.02
CA ARG A 155 18.47 -2.29 2.50
C ARG A 155 18.99 -1.66 3.79
N ASP A 156 19.03 -0.33 3.80
CA ASP A 156 19.72 0.45 4.83
C ASP A 156 18.71 0.86 5.92
N PRO A 157 19.07 0.82 7.22
CA PRO A 157 18.13 1.09 8.31
C PRO A 157 17.40 2.43 8.17
N GLY A 158 16.07 2.40 8.34
CA GLY A 158 15.20 3.58 8.22
C GLY A 158 14.85 4.01 6.79
N VAL A 159 15.51 3.47 5.75
CA VAL A 159 15.11 3.71 4.36
C VAL A 159 13.84 2.90 4.04
N THR A 160 12.88 3.51 3.35
CA THR A 160 11.69 2.82 2.82
C THR A 160 11.72 2.83 1.29
N MET A 161 11.43 1.67 0.69
CA MET A 161 11.18 1.55 -0.74
C MET A 161 9.69 1.75 -1.02
N PHE A 162 9.38 2.62 -1.98
CA PHE A 162 8.04 2.86 -2.48
C PHE A 162 7.94 2.46 -3.95
N MET A 163 6.84 1.79 -4.31
CA MET A 163 6.46 1.45 -5.68
C MET A 163 5.09 2.05 -5.99
N ALA A 164 5.01 2.77 -7.10
CA ALA A 164 3.76 3.23 -7.69
C ALA A 164 3.76 2.92 -9.19
N GLY A 165 2.61 2.59 -9.75
CA GLY A 165 2.51 2.28 -11.18
C GLY A 165 1.09 2.07 -11.66
N GLU A 166 1.00 1.59 -12.88
CA GLU A 166 -0.25 1.32 -13.58
C GLU A 166 -0.12 0.13 -14.53
N VAL A 167 -1.25 -0.52 -14.81
CA VAL A 167 -1.41 -1.57 -15.81
C VAL A 167 -2.57 -1.18 -16.73
N SER A 168 -2.34 -1.20 -18.03
CA SER A 168 -3.36 -0.94 -19.05
C SER A 168 -4.39 -2.08 -19.17
N ALA A 169 -5.44 -1.85 -19.95
CA ALA A 169 -6.36 -2.93 -20.35
C ALA A 169 -5.73 -3.95 -21.33
N SER A 170 -4.60 -3.62 -21.97
CA SER A 170 -3.77 -4.57 -22.75
C SER A 170 -2.82 -5.39 -21.87
N GLY A 171 -2.75 -5.12 -20.56
CA GLY A 171 -1.82 -5.75 -19.63
C GLY A 171 -0.42 -5.13 -19.61
N GLU A 172 -0.14 -4.06 -20.34
CA GLU A 172 1.13 -3.34 -20.26
C GLU A 172 1.29 -2.66 -18.89
N ALA A 173 2.41 -2.93 -18.21
CA ALA A 173 2.71 -2.38 -16.89
C ALA A 173 3.79 -1.29 -16.98
N LYS A 174 3.52 -0.13 -16.35
CA LYS A 174 4.48 0.96 -16.16
C LYS A 174 4.64 1.21 -14.67
N ILE A 175 5.85 1.04 -14.16
CA ILE A 175 6.14 1.03 -12.72
C ILE A 175 7.31 1.98 -12.44
N ARG A 176 7.14 2.83 -11.42
CA ARG A 176 8.20 3.65 -10.85
C ARG A 176 8.44 3.25 -9.40
N MET A 177 9.71 3.04 -9.06
CA MET A 177 10.13 2.85 -7.67
C MET A 177 11.02 4.00 -7.22
N HIS A 178 11.00 4.29 -5.92
CA HIS A 178 12.00 5.14 -5.29
C HIS A 178 12.35 4.68 -3.88
N ALA A 179 13.53 5.06 -3.42
CA ALA A 179 13.95 4.94 -2.02
C ALA A 179 13.78 6.30 -1.34
N GLU A 180 13.17 6.33 -0.16
CA GLU A 180 13.02 7.52 0.68
C GLU A 180 13.69 7.29 2.04
N LYS A 181 14.44 8.27 2.51
CA LYS A 181 15.12 8.28 3.81
C LYS A 181 14.16 8.72 4.95
N PRO A 182 14.55 8.55 6.24
CA PRO A 182 13.81 9.10 7.39
C PRO A 182 13.60 10.62 7.35
N ASP A 183 14.46 11.35 6.62
CA ASP A 183 14.38 12.80 6.41
C ASP A 183 13.45 13.20 5.23
N GLY A 184 12.75 12.25 4.60
CA GLY A 184 11.91 12.46 3.42
C GLY A 184 12.67 12.57 2.10
N THR A 185 14.01 12.51 2.11
CA THR A 185 14.82 12.64 0.88
C THR A 185 14.67 11.42 -0.02
N ARG A 186 14.22 11.64 -1.25
CA ARG A 186 14.20 10.62 -2.31
C ARG A 186 15.58 10.49 -2.94
N THR A 187 16.23 9.36 -2.72
CA THR A 187 17.65 9.16 -3.09
C THR A 187 17.84 8.38 -4.39
N VAL A 188 16.93 7.48 -4.70
CA VAL A 188 17.02 6.54 -5.83
C VAL A 188 15.71 6.54 -6.59
N ALA A 189 15.79 6.46 -7.92
CA ALA A 189 14.64 6.27 -8.80
C ALA A 189 14.93 5.14 -9.81
N VAL A 190 13.93 4.27 -10.02
CA VAL A 190 13.94 3.17 -10.98
C VAL A 190 12.66 3.26 -11.81
N ASP A 191 12.81 3.21 -13.12
CA ASP A 191 11.69 3.11 -14.07
C ASP A 191 11.69 1.71 -14.70
N LEU A 192 10.52 1.08 -14.72
CA LEU A 192 10.31 -0.33 -15.07
C LEU A 192 9.13 -0.43 -16.04
N ALA A 193 9.30 -1.21 -17.11
CA ALA A 193 8.25 -1.53 -18.08
C ALA A 193 8.10 -3.06 -18.21
N GLY A 194 6.88 -3.53 -18.46
CA GLY A 194 6.61 -4.97 -18.51
C GLY A 194 5.18 -5.30 -18.86
N THR A 195 4.77 -6.52 -18.51
CA THR A 195 3.41 -7.01 -18.73
C THR A 195 2.85 -7.75 -17.51
N LEU A 196 1.55 -7.61 -17.32
CA LEU A 196 0.73 -8.44 -16.45
C LEU A 196 -0.09 -9.39 -17.33
N LYS A 197 0.19 -10.68 -17.28
CA LYS A 197 -0.54 -11.71 -18.02
C LYS A 197 -0.72 -12.95 -17.16
N ASP A 198 -1.87 -13.60 -17.24
CA ASP A 198 -2.14 -14.91 -16.60
C ASP A 198 -1.86 -14.91 -15.07
N GLY A 199 -2.07 -13.76 -14.41
CA GLY A 199 -1.80 -13.58 -12.98
C GLY A 199 -0.31 -13.39 -12.61
N ARG A 200 0.57 -13.22 -13.60
CA ARG A 200 2.01 -12.96 -13.46
C ARG A 200 2.36 -11.56 -13.96
N LEU A 201 3.11 -10.81 -13.16
CA LEU A 201 3.66 -9.49 -13.49
C LEU A 201 5.18 -9.64 -13.71
N ASP A 202 5.61 -9.54 -14.96
CA ASP A 202 7.02 -9.58 -15.34
C ASP A 202 7.41 -8.20 -15.89
N ALA A 203 8.40 -7.54 -15.28
CA ALA A 203 8.87 -6.22 -15.72
C ALA A 203 10.39 -6.04 -15.56
N THR A 204 10.96 -5.23 -16.44
CA THR A 204 12.40 -4.96 -16.56
C THR A 204 12.63 -3.47 -16.78
N GLY A 205 13.78 -2.97 -16.37
CA GLY A 205 14.15 -1.56 -16.53
C GLY A 205 15.47 -1.24 -15.86
N SER A 206 15.65 0.02 -15.50
CA SER A 206 16.92 0.49 -14.94
C SER A 206 16.75 1.59 -13.90
N PHE A 207 17.75 1.65 -13.03
CA PHE A 207 18.04 2.80 -12.20
C PHE A 207 18.62 3.91 -13.09
N ARG A 208 18.48 5.19 -12.70
CA ARG A 208 19.06 6.33 -13.44
C ARG A 208 20.58 6.26 -13.68
N ASN A 209 21.31 5.43 -12.93
CA ASN A 209 22.75 5.20 -13.09
C ASN A 209 23.08 4.00 -14.01
N GLY A 210 22.13 3.50 -14.80
CA GLY A 210 22.32 2.39 -15.74
C GLY A 210 22.28 0.99 -15.13
N ARG A 211 22.24 0.85 -13.80
CA ARG A 211 22.05 -0.46 -13.14
C ARG A 211 20.71 -1.06 -13.58
N THR A 212 20.69 -2.34 -13.92
CA THR A 212 19.46 -3.05 -14.32
C THR A 212 18.60 -3.46 -13.12
N ALA A 213 17.29 -3.54 -13.33
CA ALA A 213 16.31 -4.06 -12.39
C ALA A 213 15.31 -4.96 -13.11
N THR A 214 14.95 -6.10 -12.50
CA THR A 214 13.92 -7.02 -12.98
C THR A 214 13.01 -7.44 -11.83
N LEU A 215 11.73 -7.66 -12.12
CA LEU A 215 10.76 -8.26 -11.19
C LEU A 215 9.98 -9.38 -11.86
N ASN A 216 9.65 -10.40 -11.08
CA ASN A 216 8.94 -11.59 -11.54
C ASN A 216 7.91 -12.02 -10.49
N TRP A 217 6.76 -11.35 -10.48
CA TRP A 217 5.77 -11.44 -9.40
C TRP A 217 4.54 -12.24 -9.82
N ARG A 218 3.89 -12.89 -8.86
CA ARG A 218 2.64 -13.63 -9.10
C ARG A 218 1.55 -13.15 -8.15
N LYS A 219 0.30 -13.23 -8.61
CA LYS A 219 -0.88 -13.01 -7.76
C LYS A 219 -0.85 -14.01 -6.61
N SER A 220 -0.88 -13.51 -5.39
CA SER A 220 -0.87 -14.30 -4.17
C SER A 220 -2.29 -14.75 -3.84
N ALA A 221 -2.48 -16.04 -3.57
CA ALA A 221 -3.79 -16.59 -3.17
C ALA A 221 -4.27 -16.04 -1.81
N THR A 222 -3.37 -15.46 -1.00
CA THR A 222 -3.62 -14.83 0.30
C THR A 222 -4.35 -13.47 0.20
N GLY A 223 -5.37 -13.38 -0.66
CA GLY A 223 -6.28 -12.24 -0.79
C GLY A 223 -7.60 -12.41 -0.03
N SER A 224 -7.81 -13.55 0.63
CA SER A 224 -9.07 -13.90 1.32
C SER A 224 -8.83 -14.68 2.62
N ARG A 225 -8.84 -13.97 3.74
CA ARG A 225 -9.16 -14.43 5.10
C ARG A 225 -9.72 -13.23 5.87
#